data_AF-A0A972XCS3-F1
#
_entry.id   AF-A0A972XCS3-F1
#
_cell.length_a   1.000
_cell.length_b   1.000
_cell.length_c   1.000
_cell.angle_alpha   90.00
_cell.angle_beta   90.00
_cell.angle_gamma   90.00
#
_symmetry.space_group_name_H-M   'P 1'
#
loop_
_entity.id
_entity.type
_entity.pdbx_description
1 polymer ?
#
loop_
_entity_poly.entity_id
_entity_poly.type
_entity_poly.pdbx_seq_one_letter_code
_entity_poly.pdbx_strand_id
1 'polypeptide(L)' 'ELDSLKRFKDDAKEVRAGLECGLSLKNYNDIKEGDQLEVFEVTEVARTL' A
#
# COMPACT_ATOMS: atom_id res chain seq x y z
N GLU A 1 -6.24 -1.73 -5.97
CA GLU A 1 -5.85 -0.32 -5.73
C GLU A 1 -5.78 -0.09 -4.22
N LEU A 2 -4.73 0.59 -3.75
CA LEU A 2 -4.64 1.01 -2.35
C LEU A 2 -5.75 2.05 -2.10
N ASP A 3 -6.63 1.80 -1.14
CA ASP A 3 -7.77 2.70 -0.89
C ASP A 3 -7.37 3.84 0.04
N SER A 4 -6.65 3.52 1.11
CA SER A 4 -6.23 4.49 2.11
C SER A 4 -5.09 3.93 2.96
N LEU A 5 -4.20 4.82 3.34
CA LEU A 5 -3.08 4.53 4.22
C LEU A 5 -3.15 5.56 5.34
N LYS A 6 -3.57 5.12 6.53
CA LYS A 6 -3.76 5.98 7.69
C LYS A 6 -2.67 5.74 8.70
N ARG A 7 -2.06 6.83 9.15
CA ARG A 7 -1.08 6.78 10.23
C ARG A 7 -1.66 7.49 11.44
N PHE A 8 -2.18 6.72 12.38
CA PHE A 8 -2.90 7.17 13.58
C PHE A 8 -4.13 8.04 13.31
N LYS A 9 -3.93 9.29 12.92
CA LYS A 9 -4.97 10.29 12.64
C LYS A 9 -4.72 11.11 11.37
N ASP A 10 -3.57 10.91 10.73
CA ASP A 10 -3.19 11.60 9.50
C ASP A 10 -3.16 10.64 8.33
N ASP A 11 -3.69 11.07 7.19
CA ASP A 11 -3.59 10.36 5.93
C ASP A 11 -2.13 10.44 5.44
N ALA A 12 -1.49 9.28 5.28
CA ALA A 12 -0.10 9.17 4.84
C ALA A 12 -0.07 8.73 3.37
N LYS A 13 0.71 9.42 2.53
CA LYS A 13 0.91 9.00 1.14
C LYS A 13 1.94 7.88 1.00
N GLU A 14 2.91 7.84 1.90
CA GLU A 14 4.00 6.87 1.90
C GLU A 14 4.34 6.48 3.34
N VAL A 15 4.51 5.19 3.62
CA VAL A 15 5.06 4.73 4.91
C VAL A 15 6.38 4.03 4.63
N ARG A 16 7.38 4.34 5.46
CA ARG A 16 8.65 3.63 5.42
C ARG A 16 8.51 2.30 6.16
N ALA A 17 9.29 1.31 5.73
CA ALA A 17 9.37 0.02 6.40
C ALA A 17 9.74 0.19 7.89
N GLY A 18 9.02 -0.51 8.78
CA GLY A 18 9.25 -0.46 10.23
C GLY A 18 8.41 0.57 11.00
N LEU A 19 7.45 1.24 10.36
CA LEU A 19 6.49 2.12 11.02
C LEU A 19 5.09 1.52 11.03
N GLU A 20 4.44 1.58 12.19
CA GLU A 20 3.05 1.17 12.33
C GLU A 20 2.13 2.10 11.51
N CYS A 21 1.38 1.50 10.60
CA CYS A 21 0.38 2.17 9.78
C CYS A 21 -0.85 1.27 9.63
N GLY A 22 -2.02 1.90 9.55
CA GLY A 22 -3.25 1.25 9.14
C GLY A 22 -3.34 1.29 7.61
N LEU A 23 -3.47 0.12 7.00
CA LEU A 23 -3.53 -0.03 5.55
C LEU A 23 -4.93 -0.53 5.18
N SER A 24 -5.57 0.13 4.22
CA SER A 24 -6.91 -0.22 3.73
C SER A 24 -6.86 -0.36 2.22
N LEU A 25 -7.32 -1.50 1.73
CA LEU A 25 -7.31 -1.86 0.31
C LEU A 25 -8.72 -1.80 -0.24
N LYS A 26 -8.86 -1.28 -1.47
CA LYS A 26 -10.18 -1.08 -2.07
C LYS A 26 -10.72 -2.45 -2.45
N ASN A 27 -11.85 -2.86 -1.87
CA ASN A 27 -12.44 -4.21 -1.94
C ASN A 27 -11.68 -5.32 -1.17
N TYR A 28 -10.81 -5.00 -0.23
CA TYR A 28 -10.15 -6.03 0.58
C TYR A 28 -10.13 -5.64 2.07
N ASN A 29 -10.97 -6.33 2.85
CA ASN A 29 -11.18 -6.06 4.28
C ASN A 29 -10.66 -7.17 5.20
N ASP A 30 -10.20 -8.30 4.67
CA ASP A 30 -9.78 -9.46 5.47
C ASP A 30 -8.24 -9.52 5.59
N ILE A 31 -7.63 -8.43 6.08
CA ILE A 31 -6.18 -8.42 6.35
C ILE A 31 -5.97 -9.05 7.74
N LYS A 32 -5.32 -10.22 7.77
CA LYS A 32 -5.01 -10.94 9.01
C LYS A 32 -3.52 -10.92 9.32
N GLU A 33 -3.20 -11.15 10.59
CA GLU A 33 -1.83 -11.29 11.06
C GLU A 33 -1.18 -12.51 10.40
N GLY A 34 -0.21 -12.28 9.51
CA GLY A 34 0.47 -13.33 8.73
C GLY A 34 0.34 -13.19 7.21
N ASP A 35 -0.54 -12.31 6.72
CA ASP A 35 -0.64 -12.00 5.29
C ASP A 35 0.57 -11.20 4.79
N GLN A 36 1.09 -11.59 3.62
CA GLN A 36 2.13 -10.86 2.92
C GLN A 36 1.51 -9.99 1.83
N LEU A 37 1.62 -8.68 1.98
CA LEU A 37 1.16 -7.73 0.99
C LEU A 37 2.33 -7.31 0.08
N GLU A 38 2.31 -7.73 -1.18
CA GLU A 38 3.22 -7.21 -2.21
C GLU A 38 2.57 -6.03 -2.95
N VAL A 39 3.19 -4.86 -2.82
CA VAL A 39 2.79 -3.64 -3.54
C VAL A 39 3.74 -3.46 -4.72
N PHE A 40 3.20 -3.49 -5.94
CA PHE A 40 3.96 -3.24 -7.16
C PHE A 40 3.60 -1.86 -7.72
N GLU A 41 4.61 -1.11 -8.13
CA GLU A 41 4.42 0.09 -8.95
C GLU A 41 4.45 -0.31 -10.42
N VAL A 42 3.40 0.04 -11.17
CA VAL A 42 3.36 -0.19 -12.61
C VAL A 42 4.14 0.94 -13.27
N THR A 43 5.42 0.71 -13.57
CA THR A 43 6.22 1.64 -14.35
C THR A 43 6.11 1.31 -15.84
N GLU A 44 5.49 2.19 -16.62
CA GLU A 44 5.46 2.08 -18.07
C GLU A 44 6.82 2.48 -18.66
N VAL A 45 7.65 1.50 -19.01
CA VAL A 45 8.91 1.76 -19.72
C VAL A 45 8.66 1.85 -21.23
N ALA A 46 8.86 3.04 -21.80
CA ALA A 46 8.81 3.23 -23.24
C ALA A 46 9.94 2.44 -23.92
N ARG A 47 9.60 1.50 -24.80
CA ARG A 47 10.60 0.83 -25.65
C ARG A 47 11.19 1.86 -26.60
N THR A 48 12.51 2.00 -26.57
CA THR A 48 13.27 2.66 -27.63
C THR A 48 13.61 1.63 -28.71
N LEU A 49 13.42 2.02 -29.97
CA LEU A 49 13.61 1.23 -31.20
C LEU A 49 15.09 1.14 -31.61
#